data_AF-A0A182SK41-F1
#
_entry.id   AF-A0A182SK41-F1
#
_cell.length_a   1.000
_cell.length_b   1.000
_cell.length_c   1.000
_cell.angle_alpha   90.00
_cell.angle_beta   90.00
_cell.angle_gamma   90.00
#
_symmetry.space_group_name_H-M   'P 1'
#
loop_
_entity.id
_entity.type
_entity.pdbx_description
1 polymer ?
#
loop_
_entity_poly.entity_id
_entity_poly.type
_entity_poly.pdbx_seq_one_letter_code
_entity_poly.pdbx_strand_id
1 'polypeptide(L)'
;MFFTSVLFFLLINKVRADGLIPYKVSEYHLGLDEICAGIQIVILPHPDPTLCHMFVVCMFDQPTVYECVEGYVFESDLLSCIPGHREQCLGTAGPNWKQICANVSYAVYTDPN
;
A
#
# COMPACT_ATOMS: atom_id res chain seq x y z
N MET A 1 -4.74 -15.55 53.02
CA MET A 1 -4.20 -14.34 52.36
C MET A 1 -3.12 -14.75 51.36
N PHE A 2 -3.44 -15.34 50.19
CA PHE A 2 -2.48 -15.51 49.08
C PHE A 2 -3.15 -15.69 47.69
N PHE A 3 -4.48 -15.60 47.60
CA PHE A 3 -5.20 -15.79 46.33
C PHE A 3 -5.51 -14.50 45.56
N THR A 4 -5.26 -13.32 46.14
CA THR A 4 -5.51 -12.02 45.49
C THR A 4 -4.35 -11.52 44.64
N SER A 5 -3.16 -12.13 44.74
CA SER A 5 -1.96 -11.69 44.02
C SER A 5 -1.92 -12.17 42.55
N VAL A 6 -2.40 -13.39 42.28
CA VAL A 6 -2.33 -13.98 40.92
C VAL A 6 -3.28 -13.25 39.95
N LEU A 7 -4.45 -12.81 40.43
CA LEU A 7 -5.39 -12.04 39.62
C LEU A 7 -4.85 -10.65 39.24
N PHE A 8 -4.01 -10.07 40.11
CA PHE A 8 -3.34 -8.80 39.84
C PHE A 8 -2.19 -8.97 38.83
N PHE A 9 -1.42 -10.06 38.92
CA PHE A 9 -0.35 -10.38 37.96
C PHE A 9 -0.84 -10.73 36.54
N LEU A 10 -2.04 -11.29 36.41
CA LEU A 10 -2.68 -11.57 35.11
C LEU A 10 -3.22 -10.31 34.41
N LEU A 11 -3.39 -9.18 35.14
CA LEU A 11 -3.78 -7.90 34.55
C LEU A 11 -2.60 -7.08 34.02
N ILE A 12 -1.37 -7.42 34.39
CA ILE A 12 -0.14 -6.71 33.97
C ILE A 12 0.64 -7.45 32.88
N ASN A 13 0.24 -8.68 32.54
CA ASN A 13 0.84 -9.47 31.46
C ASN A 13 -0.14 -9.76 30.33
N LYS A 14 -0.77 -8.72 29.75
CA LYS A 14 -0.98 -8.74 28.29
C LYS A 14 0.37 -8.48 27.62
N VAL A 15 1.27 -9.44 27.75
CA VAL A 15 2.51 -9.51 26.97
C VAL A 15 2.09 -9.74 25.53
N ARG A 16 2.17 -8.64 24.78
CA ARG A 16 2.53 -8.50 23.37
C ARG A 16 2.20 -9.72 22.50
N ALA A 17 1.07 -9.63 21.80
CA ALA A 17 0.92 -10.30 20.52
C ALA A 17 2.04 -9.78 19.60
N ASP A 18 3.11 -10.56 19.52
CA ASP A 18 3.89 -10.86 18.34
C ASP A 18 3.35 -10.20 17.05
N GLY A 19 3.92 -9.04 16.73
CA GLY A 19 4.52 -8.78 15.42
C GLY A 19 3.68 -8.85 14.14
N LEU A 20 2.35 -8.91 14.21
CA LEU A 20 1.48 -8.77 13.05
C LEU A 20 0.74 -7.45 13.17
N ILE A 21 1.08 -6.48 12.33
CA ILE A 21 0.23 -5.31 12.13
C ILE A 21 -0.94 -5.81 11.27
N PRO A 22 -2.18 -5.92 11.79
CA PRO A 22 -3.33 -6.08 10.92
C PRO A 22 -3.48 -4.75 10.18
N TYR A 23 -2.84 -4.60 9.02
CA TYR A 23 -3.14 -3.51 8.11
C TYR A 23 -4.60 -3.71 7.71
N LYS A 24 -5.47 -2.82 8.19
CA LYS A 24 -6.85 -2.79 7.78
C LYS A 24 -6.85 -2.28 6.35
N VAL A 25 -7.04 -3.18 5.39
CA VAL A 25 -7.41 -2.84 4.02
C VAL A 25 -8.67 -1.99 4.11
N SER A 26 -8.53 -0.66 4.06
CA SER A 26 -9.68 0.24 3.94
C SER A 26 -10.06 0.23 2.47
N GLU A 27 -11.20 -0.38 2.17
CA GLU A 27 -11.65 -0.81 0.84
C GLU A 27 -11.81 0.31 -0.22
N TYR A 28 -11.38 1.55 0.04
CA TYR A 28 -11.50 2.65 -0.92
C TYR A 28 -10.37 3.69 -0.91
N HIS A 29 -9.29 3.48 -0.14
CA HIS A 29 -8.13 4.36 -0.20
C HIS A 29 -6.88 3.58 0.24
N LEU A 30 -6.25 2.87 -0.70
CA LEU A 30 -4.91 2.34 -0.45
C LEU A 30 -3.97 3.53 -0.24
N GLY A 31 -3.44 3.66 0.97
CA GLY A 31 -2.45 4.67 1.30
C GLY A 31 -1.16 4.47 0.51
N LEU A 32 -0.41 5.55 0.27
CA LEU A 32 0.91 5.47 -0.38
C LEU A 32 1.89 4.59 0.41
N ASP A 33 1.76 4.58 1.73
CA ASP A 33 2.51 3.74 2.65
C ASP A 33 2.14 2.25 2.53
N GLU A 34 0.86 1.95 2.25
CA GLU A 34 0.37 0.58 2.13
C GLU A 34 0.85 -0.10 0.85
N ILE A 35 0.94 0.63 -0.27
CA ILE A 35 1.37 0.08 -1.56
C ILE A 35 2.87 -0.24 -1.61
N CYS A 36 3.68 0.37 -0.74
CA CYS A 36 5.12 0.11 -0.66
C CYS A 36 5.52 -0.91 0.41
N ALA A 37 4.58 -1.36 1.25
CA ALA A 37 4.88 -2.26 2.35
C ALA A 37 5.45 -3.61 1.88
N GLY A 38 6.64 -3.96 2.40
CA GLY A 38 7.35 -5.18 2.02
C GLY A 38 8.01 -5.12 0.64
N ILE A 39 8.23 -3.92 0.08
CA ILE A 39 8.86 -3.72 -1.22
C ILE A 39 10.24 -3.07 -1.06
N GLN A 40 11.25 -3.68 -1.69
CA GLN A 40 12.61 -3.14 -1.69
C GLN A 40 12.77 -1.99 -2.69
N ILE A 41 12.57 -2.23 -3.98
CA ILE A 41 12.66 -1.19 -5.03
C ILE A 41 11.67 -1.54 -6.14
N VAL A 42 10.70 -0.66 -6.42
CA VAL A 42 9.77 -0.82 -7.54
C VAL A 42 9.18 0.54 -7.95
N ILE A 43 8.61 0.60 -9.15
CA ILE A 43 7.79 1.72 -9.62
C ILE A 43 6.34 1.22 -9.78
N LEU A 44 5.38 1.93 -9.19
CA LEU A 44 3.95 1.62 -9.21
C LEU A 44 3.15 2.80 -9.76
N PRO A 45 1.97 2.58 -10.37
CA PRO A 45 1.02 3.65 -10.61
C PRO A 45 0.57 4.33 -9.31
N HIS A 46 0.04 5.54 -9.41
CA HIS A 46 -0.58 6.19 -8.25
C HIS A 46 -1.88 5.46 -7.84
N PRO A 47 -2.17 5.28 -6.53
CA PRO A 47 -3.35 4.55 -6.05
C PRO A 47 -4.67 5.25 -6.36
N ASP A 48 -4.67 6.57 -6.44
CA ASP A 48 -5.82 7.34 -6.91
C ASP A 48 -5.96 7.26 -8.45
N PRO A 49 -7.05 6.67 -8.98
CA PRO A 49 -7.27 6.54 -10.43
C PRO A 49 -7.41 7.88 -11.16
N THR A 50 -7.74 8.96 -10.46
CA THR A 50 -7.81 10.32 -11.04
C THR A 50 -6.44 10.94 -11.24
N LEU A 51 -5.41 10.39 -10.59
CA LEU A 51 -4.02 10.86 -10.65
C LEU A 51 -3.17 9.95 -11.55
N CYS A 52 -3.70 9.54 -12.71
CA CYS A 52 -2.99 8.65 -13.66
C CYS A 52 -1.72 9.24 -14.29
N HIS A 53 -1.47 10.54 -14.09
CA HIS A 53 -0.24 11.23 -14.46
C HIS A 53 0.82 11.22 -13.35
N MET A 54 0.50 10.64 -12.20
CA MET A 54 1.41 10.44 -11.09
C MET A 54 1.80 8.96 -10.97
N PHE A 55 2.98 8.72 -10.44
CA PHE A 55 3.49 7.40 -10.13
C PHE A 55 4.26 7.42 -8.82
N VAL A 56 4.49 6.24 -8.26
CA VAL A 56 5.13 6.06 -6.96
C VAL A 56 6.37 5.22 -7.15
N VAL A 57 7.50 5.69 -6.63
CA VAL A 57 8.70 4.88 -6.50
C VAL A 57 8.79 4.45 -5.04
N CYS A 58 8.77 3.15 -4.81
CA CYS A 58 9.02 2.58 -3.50
C CYS A 58 10.53 2.32 -3.35
N MET A 59 11.12 2.82 -2.27
CA MET A 59 12.49 2.47 -1.87
C MET A 59 12.48 2.08 -0.39
N PHE A 60 12.79 0.82 -0.09
CA PHE A 60 12.80 0.26 1.28
C PHE A 60 11.53 0.59 2.07
N ASP A 61 10.37 0.18 1.53
CA ASP A 61 9.03 0.47 2.06
C ASP A 61 8.62 1.94 2.08
N GLN A 62 9.46 2.87 1.59
CA GLN A 62 9.14 4.29 1.56
C GLN A 62 8.62 4.72 0.19
N PRO A 63 7.38 5.27 0.11
CA PRO A 63 6.85 5.83 -1.12
C PRO A 63 7.43 7.22 -1.40
N THR A 64 7.79 7.47 -2.65
CA THR A 64 8.00 8.82 -3.18
C THR A 64 7.12 9.01 -4.41
N VAL A 65 6.27 10.04 -4.38
CA VAL A 65 5.38 10.37 -5.50
C VAL A 65 6.09 11.25 -6.51
N TYR A 66 5.92 10.93 -7.78
CA TYR A 66 6.43 11.67 -8.91
C TYR A 66 5.29 12.00 -9.87
N GLU A 67 5.44 13.12 -10.57
CA GLU A 67 4.51 13.57 -11.58
C GLU A 67 5.18 13.49 -12.95
N CYS A 68 4.47 12.95 -13.95
CA CYS A 68 4.88 13.07 -15.34
C CYS A 68 4.84 14.53 -15.79
N VAL A 69 5.61 14.87 -16.82
CA VAL A 69 5.56 16.20 -17.45
C VAL A 69 4.16 16.47 -18.02
N GLU A 70 3.79 17.74 -18.17
CA GLU A 70 2.52 18.15 -18.79
C GLU A 70 2.33 17.49 -20.17
N GLY A 71 1.12 16.99 -20.44
CA GLY A 71 0.80 16.23 -21.67
C GLY A 71 1.26 14.76 -21.66
N TYR A 72 1.71 14.25 -20.51
CA TYR A 72 2.07 12.86 -20.33
C TYR A 72 1.29 12.21 -19.17
N VAL A 73 1.05 10.91 -19.29
CA VAL A 73 0.45 10.03 -18.29
C VAL A 73 1.35 8.83 -18.03
N PHE A 74 1.28 8.24 -16.84
CA PHE A 74 2.11 7.10 -16.50
C PHE A 74 1.50 5.81 -17.04
N GLU A 75 2.26 5.06 -17.85
CA GLU A 75 1.90 3.74 -18.34
C GLU A 75 2.63 2.68 -17.51
N SER A 76 1.89 1.90 -16.75
CA SER A 76 2.43 0.93 -15.79
C SER A 76 3.09 -0.26 -16.48
N ASP A 77 2.63 -0.66 -17.67
CA ASP A 77 3.23 -1.78 -18.40
C ASP A 77 4.61 -1.42 -18.96
N LEU A 78 4.82 -0.13 -19.26
CA LEU A 78 6.08 0.40 -19.78
C LEU A 78 6.95 1.03 -18.69
N LEU A 79 6.41 1.19 -17.47
CA LEU A 79 7.01 1.93 -16.36
C LEU A 79 7.54 3.30 -16.81
N SER A 80 6.77 4.01 -17.64
CA SER A 80 7.21 5.24 -18.30
C SER A 80 6.08 6.23 -18.52
N CYS A 81 6.44 7.51 -18.62
CA CYS A 81 5.49 8.55 -19.00
C CYS A 81 5.32 8.56 -20.52
N ILE A 82 4.10 8.34 -20.99
CA ILE A 82 3.73 8.37 -22.42
C ILE A 82 2.83 9.57 -22.72
N PRO A 83 2.80 10.07 -23.97
CA PRO A 83 1.88 11.15 -24.34
C PRO A 83 0.43 10.79 -24.05
N GLY A 84 -0.30 11.66 -23.35
CA GLY A 84 -1.68 11.42 -22.96
C GLY A 84 -2.32 12.61 -22.24
N HIS A 85 -3.63 12.52 -22.02
CA HIS A 85 -4.44 13.61 -21.47
C HIS A 85 -4.84 13.31 -20.02
N ARG A 86 -4.46 14.20 -19.10
CA ARG A 86 -4.74 14.05 -17.67
C ARG A 86 -6.23 14.12 -17.36
N GLU A 87 -6.99 14.81 -18.21
CA GLU A 87 -8.45 14.95 -18.13
C GLU A 87 -9.18 13.64 -18.41
N GLN A 88 -8.48 12.66 -19.01
CA GLN A 88 -9.01 11.34 -19.33
C GLN A 88 -8.74 10.31 -18.22
N CYS A 89 -8.08 10.69 -17.12
CA CYS A 89 -7.93 9.81 -15.96
C CYS A 89 -9.33 9.49 -15.37
N LEU A 90 -9.87 8.31 -15.66
CA LEU A 90 -11.19 7.89 -15.21
C LEU A 90 -11.11 7.38 -13.76
N GLY A 91 -11.80 8.05 -12.84
CA GLY A 91 -11.84 7.70 -11.41
C GLY A 91 -12.55 6.37 -11.07
N THR A 92 -12.96 5.59 -12.07
CA THR A 92 -13.81 4.39 -11.88
C THR A 92 -13.06 3.07 -11.98
N ALA A 93 -11.80 3.06 -12.42
CA ALA A 93 -10.98 1.85 -12.48
C ALA A 93 -9.54 2.17 -12.08
N GLY A 94 -9.25 2.00 -10.78
CA GLY A 94 -7.87 1.94 -10.32
C GLY A 94 -7.15 0.72 -10.88
N PRO A 95 -5.81 0.71 -10.86
CA PRO A 95 -5.04 -0.47 -11.23
C PRO A 95 -5.36 -1.62 -10.27
N ASN A 96 -5.21 -2.87 -10.73
CA ASN A 96 -5.51 -4.05 -9.92
C ASN A 96 -4.45 -4.25 -8.83
N TRP A 97 -4.63 -3.59 -7.68
CA TRP A 97 -3.66 -3.63 -6.59
C TRP A 97 -3.49 -5.01 -5.97
N LYS A 98 -4.55 -5.82 -5.92
CA LYS A 98 -4.44 -7.22 -5.45
C LYS A 98 -3.42 -8.00 -6.29
N GLN A 99 -3.44 -7.84 -7.60
CA GLN A 99 -2.53 -8.54 -8.50
C GLN A 99 -1.14 -7.92 -8.55
N ILE A 100 -1.05 -6.59 -8.59
CA ILE A 100 0.24 -5.89 -8.66
C ILE A 100 1.05 -6.22 -7.42
N CYS A 101 0.48 -6.07 -6.24
CA CYS A 101 1.23 -6.29 -5.01
C CYS A 101 1.55 -7.77 -4.75
N ALA A 102 0.71 -8.71 -5.23
CA ALA A 102 1.03 -10.13 -5.20
C ALA A 102 2.27 -10.49 -6.05
N ASN A 103 2.57 -9.70 -7.08
CA ASN A 103 3.73 -9.92 -7.95
C ASN A 103 5.02 -9.28 -7.45
N VAL A 104 4.94 -8.18 -6.69
CA VAL A 104 6.13 -7.34 -6.37
C VAL A 104 6.46 -7.24 -4.90
N SER A 105 5.51 -7.50 -4.00
CA SER A 105 5.77 -7.44 -2.57
C SER A 105 6.20 -8.81 -2.05
N TYR A 106 7.08 -8.81 -1.05
CA TYR A 106 7.31 -9.99 -0.21
C TYR A 106 6.27 -10.09 0.92
N ALA A 107 5.34 -9.13 0.99
CA ALA A 107 4.25 -9.14 1.94
C ALA A 107 3.22 -10.20 1.51
N VAL A 108 3.00 -11.20 2.36
CA VAL A 108 1.93 -12.18 2.17
C VAL A 108 0.60 -11.46 2.42
N TYR A 109 -0.10 -11.05 1.36
CA TYR A 109 -1.47 -10.55 1.48
C TYR A 109 -2.36 -11.69 1.97
N THR A 110 -2.92 -11.55 3.17
CA THR A 110 -3.98 -12.46 3.60
C THR A 110 -5.23 -12.10 2.81
N ASP A 111 -5.71 -13.01 1.95
CA ASP A 111 -7.00 -12.85 1.27
C ASP A 111 -8.09 -12.70 2.33
N PRO A 112 -8.83 -11.57 2.39
CA PRO A 112 -9.96 -11.45 3.28
C PRO A 112 -11.09 -12.31 2.69
N ASN A 113 -11.25 -13.52 3.22
CA ASN A 113 -12.43 -14.33 2.98
C ASN A 113 -13.67 -13.72 3.65
#